data_AF-A0A376ERD2-F1
#
_entry.id   AF-A0A376ERD2-F1
#
_cell.length_a   1.000
_cell.length_b   1.000
_cell.length_c   1.000
_cell.angle_alpha   90.00
_cell.angle_beta   90.00
_cell.angle_gamma   90.00
#
_symmetry.space_group_name_H-M   'P 1'
#
loop_
_entity.id
_entity.type
_entity.pdbx_description
1 polymer ?
#
loop_
_entity_poly.entity_id
_entity_poly.type
_entity_poly.pdbx_seq_one_letter_code
_entity_poly.pdbx_strand_id
1 'polypeptide(L)'
;MVLSRIWSAFIIIAIGIASIKYVSSGHYKTIFNDMVVGKGGDTVQIASQPMNLLTPMVRDSLMKKNDFADRRIHYKTDSLKQNVKVYRVQESDGVIGTSETAVKICIGLIGIMTLFMGFMSIAEKAGGINLLSRFIQPFFSKLFPDIPKNHPAFGHMLMNFSANLLGLDNAATPFGLKAMESLQTLNPNKDTASNSQIMFLCLHAGGMTLIPVSIIAIRASMGSKTPTDIFLPCMIATFAATMAAMIIVSLYQKINLLRPVVIAYVGGISAVIALLVVYLVQLSKDELDTFSKVLSNGLILFYFPGYSSWSCL
;
A
#
# COMPACT_ATOMS: atom_id res chain seq x y z
N MET A 1 -13.65 16.78 5.01
CA MET A 1 -13.79 17.24 6.42
C MET A 1 -13.57 16.14 7.46
N VAL A 2 -13.94 14.88 7.24
CA VAL A 2 -13.66 13.79 8.21
C VAL A 2 -12.18 13.38 8.23
N LEU A 3 -11.55 13.28 7.06
CA LEU A 3 -10.15 12.90 6.95
C LEU A 3 -9.21 13.89 7.66
N SER A 4 -9.47 15.19 7.54
CA SER A 4 -8.70 16.21 8.26
C SER A 4 -8.83 16.07 9.77
N ARG A 5 -10.01 15.69 10.29
CA ARG A 5 -10.22 15.44 11.72
C ARG A 5 -9.42 14.24 12.23
N ILE A 6 -9.33 13.16 11.44
CA ILE A 6 -8.54 11.98 11.79
C ILE A 6 -7.05 12.33 11.86
N TRP A 7 -6.52 13.03 10.86
CA TRP A 7 -5.12 13.49 10.86
C TRP A 7 -4.83 14.44 12.01
N SER A 8 -5.74 15.38 12.30
CA SER A 8 -5.62 16.25 13.48
C SER A 8 -5.58 15.45 14.78
N ALA A 9 -6.40 14.41 14.93
CA ALA A 9 -6.37 13.55 16.11
C ALA A 9 -5.03 12.83 16.26
N PHE A 10 -4.47 12.26 15.18
CA PHE A 10 -3.13 11.65 15.22
C PHE A 10 -2.04 12.63 15.62
N ILE A 11 -2.07 13.86 15.07
CA ILE A 11 -1.11 14.92 15.41
C ILE A 11 -1.24 15.30 16.88
N ILE A 12 -2.46 15.51 17.38
CA ILE A 12 -2.70 15.86 18.79
C ILE A 12 -2.22 14.75 19.72
N ILE A 13 -2.52 13.48 19.40
CA ILE A 13 -2.05 12.33 20.18
C ILE A 13 -0.52 12.25 20.17
N ALA A 14 0.12 12.43 19.01
CA ALA A 14 1.57 12.40 18.88
C ALA A 14 2.23 13.51 19.71
N ILE A 15 1.72 14.74 19.63
CA ILE A 15 2.18 15.87 20.46
C ILE A 15 1.95 15.59 21.94
N GLY A 16 0.78 15.05 22.32
CA GLY A 16 0.47 14.69 23.70
C GLY A 16 1.46 13.67 24.28
N ILE A 17 1.72 12.58 23.54
CA ILE A 17 2.72 11.57 23.94
C ILE A 17 4.12 12.18 24.01
N ALA A 18 4.49 13.06 23.06
CA ALA A 18 5.78 13.72 23.06
C ALA A 18 5.96 14.65 24.28
N SER A 19 4.93 15.43 24.62
CA SER A 19 4.89 16.27 25.82
C SER A 19 5.05 15.44 27.10
N ILE A 20 4.33 14.32 27.22
CA ILE A 20 4.45 13.42 28.37
C ILE A 20 5.90 12.90 28.47
N LYS A 21 6.49 12.44 27.36
CA LYS A 21 7.88 11.96 27.34
C LYS A 21 8.90 13.06 27.68
N TYR A 22 8.70 14.26 27.17
CA TYR A 22 9.55 15.42 27.44
C TYR A 22 9.56 15.79 28.94
N VAL A 23 8.42 15.70 29.62
CA VAL A 23 8.31 16.01 31.05
C VAL A 23 8.78 14.83 31.91
N SER A 24 8.32 13.61 31.62
CA SER A 24 8.53 12.42 32.46
C SER A 24 9.92 11.79 32.36
N SER A 25 10.66 12.05 31.28
CA SER A 25 11.95 11.41 31.04
C SER A 25 13.03 12.40 30.66
N GLY A 26 14.16 12.35 31.38
CA GLY A 26 15.39 13.07 31.01
C GLY A 26 15.95 12.66 29.65
N HIS A 27 15.55 11.50 29.13
CA HIS A 27 16.07 10.96 27.88
C HIS A 27 15.43 11.53 26.61
N TYR A 28 14.36 12.32 26.74
CA TYR A 28 13.55 12.82 25.62
C TYR A 28 13.46 14.35 25.57
N LYS A 29 14.44 15.06 26.13
CA LYS A 29 14.45 16.54 26.13
C LYS A 29 14.57 17.16 24.72
N THR A 30 15.09 16.44 23.74
CA THR A 30 15.17 16.91 22.34
C THR A 30 14.00 16.44 21.49
N ILE A 31 13.01 15.74 22.06
CA ILE A 31 12.01 15.00 21.26
C ILE A 31 11.25 15.87 20.24
N PHE A 32 10.93 17.12 20.58
CA PHE A 32 10.25 18.03 19.66
C PHE A 32 11.15 18.46 18.49
N ASN A 33 12.43 18.70 18.75
CA ASN A 33 13.41 18.96 17.70
C ASN A 33 13.51 17.75 16.76
N ASP A 34 13.63 16.55 17.33
CA ASP A 34 13.79 15.31 16.57
C ASP A 34 12.56 15.00 15.72
N MET A 35 11.35 15.33 16.20
CA MET A 35 10.11 15.19 15.43
C MET A 35 10.02 16.14 14.24
N VAL A 36 10.68 17.29 14.27
CA VAL A 36 10.61 18.28 13.17
C VAL A 36 11.76 18.09 12.19
N VAL A 37 13.00 18.00 12.68
CA VAL A 37 14.21 18.03 11.85
C VAL A 37 15.08 16.77 11.94
N GLY A 38 14.75 15.81 12.81
CA GLY A 38 15.54 14.57 12.93
C GLY A 38 15.56 13.77 11.63
N LYS A 39 16.64 13.04 11.37
CA LYS A 39 16.71 12.10 10.23
C LYS A 39 16.73 10.66 10.73
N GLY A 40 16.10 9.77 9.97
CA GLY A 40 16.17 8.34 10.21
C GLY A 40 17.62 7.86 10.17
N GLY A 41 18.04 7.13 11.21
CA GLY A 41 19.41 6.66 11.39
C GLY A 41 20.31 7.59 12.21
N ASP A 42 19.90 8.84 12.48
CA ASP A 42 20.70 9.76 13.29
C ASP A 42 20.79 9.28 14.75
N THR A 43 21.98 9.38 15.32
CA THR A 43 22.20 9.14 16.76
C THR A 43 21.97 10.44 17.53
N VAL A 44 20.86 10.52 18.26
CA VAL A 44 20.58 11.61 19.19
C VAL A 44 21.32 11.32 20.48
N GLN A 45 22.38 12.08 20.76
CA GLN A 45 23.10 11.97 22.03
C GLN A 45 22.22 12.52 23.15
N ILE A 46 21.90 11.67 24.11
CA ILE A 46 20.99 11.97 25.22
C ILE A 46 21.77 12.52 26.41
N ALA A 47 22.85 11.85 26.77
CA ALA A 47 23.71 12.23 27.89
C ALA A 47 25.08 11.57 27.77
N SER A 48 26.06 12.13 28.46
CA SER A 48 27.32 11.45 28.79
C SER A 48 27.41 11.35 30.30
N GLN A 49 27.43 10.14 30.84
CA GLN A 49 27.45 9.93 32.29
C GLN A 49 28.58 8.97 32.67
N PRO A 50 29.22 9.18 33.83
CA PRO A 50 30.20 8.24 34.37
C PRO A 50 29.52 6.90 34.71
N MET A 51 30.27 5.81 34.55
CA MET A 51 29.81 4.42 34.74
C MET A 51 29.14 4.15 36.11
N ASN A 52 29.47 4.97 37.11
CA ASN A 52 28.99 4.85 38.49
C ASN A 52 27.55 5.37 38.68
N LEU A 53 27.05 6.23 37.79
CA LEU A 53 25.68 6.77 37.85
C LEU A 53 24.66 5.91 37.09
N LEU A 54 25.12 4.89 36.36
CA LEU A 54 24.25 3.98 35.61
C LEU A 54 23.62 2.93 36.51
N THR A 55 22.43 2.47 36.13
CA THR A 55 21.73 1.36 36.77
C THR A 55 22.60 0.11 36.80
N PRO A 56 22.57 -0.71 37.88
CA PRO A 56 23.44 -1.89 38.02
C PRO A 56 23.37 -2.85 36.81
N MET A 57 22.18 -3.04 36.25
CA MET A 57 21.96 -3.88 35.06
C MET A 57 22.71 -3.39 33.81
N VAL A 58 22.72 -2.08 33.56
CA VAL A 58 23.43 -1.46 32.41
C VAL A 58 24.93 -1.54 32.63
N ARG A 59 25.38 -1.30 33.87
CA ARG A 59 26.79 -1.38 34.26
C ARG A 59 27.36 -2.78 34.05
N ASP A 60 26.67 -3.81 34.56
CA ASP A 60 27.11 -5.20 34.44
C ASP A 60 27.16 -5.68 32.98
N SER A 61 26.24 -5.18 32.15
CA SER A 61 26.20 -5.48 30.73
C SER A 61 27.33 -4.79 29.96
N LEU A 62 27.60 -3.51 30.27
CA LEU A 62 28.70 -2.74 29.67
C LEU A 62 30.10 -3.19 30.12
N MET A 63 30.19 -3.91 31.25
CA MET A 63 31.43 -4.56 31.67
C MET A 63 31.78 -5.76 30.79
N LYS A 64 30.77 -6.49 30.30
CA LYS A 64 30.90 -7.68 29.44
C LYS A 64 31.08 -7.34 27.96
N LYS A 65 30.41 -6.30 27.46
CA LYS A 65 30.51 -5.79 26.08
C LYS A 65 30.56 -4.26 26.08
N ASN A 66 31.28 -3.66 25.14
CA ASN A 66 31.45 -2.20 25.11
C ASN A 66 30.18 -1.44 24.66
N ASP A 67 29.17 -2.17 24.20
CA ASP A 67 27.89 -1.68 23.74
C ASP A 67 26.74 -2.47 24.39
N PHE A 68 25.71 -1.74 24.83
CA PHE A 68 24.50 -2.31 25.39
C PHE A 68 23.29 -1.51 24.91
N ALA A 69 22.21 -2.19 24.54
CA ALA A 69 20.95 -1.55 24.16
C ALA A 69 19.85 -1.99 25.12
N ASP A 70 19.22 -1.02 25.78
CA ASP A 70 17.99 -1.22 26.53
C ASP A 70 16.83 -0.56 25.76
N ARG A 71 16.06 -1.41 25.07
CA ARG A 71 14.96 -1.01 24.19
C ARG A 71 15.40 0.01 23.12
N ARG A 72 15.14 1.30 23.35
CA ARG A 72 15.42 2.42 22.41
C ARG A 72 16.64 3.24 22.80
N ILE A 73 17.25 2.94 23.94
CA ILE A 73 18.40 3.67 24.47
C ILE A 73 19.63 2.78 24.35
N HIS A 74 20.64 3.31 23.67
CA HIS A 74 21.92 2.67 23.45
C HIS A 74 22.96 3.31 24.36
N TYR A 75 23.80 2.46 24.90
CA TYR A 75 24.89 2.82 25.79
C TYR A 75 26.18 2.33 25.14
N LYS A 76 27.14 3.22 24.95
CA LYS A 76 28.47 2.87 24.45
C LYS A 76 29.52 3.43 25.38
N THR A 77 30.39 2.54 25.86
CA THR A 77 31.48 2.91 26.76
C THR A 77 32.75 3.24 25.96
N ASP A 78 33.57 4.14 26.48
CA ASP A 78 34.90 4.44 25.92
C ASP A 78 35.88 3.29 26.20
N SER A 79 37.01 3.22 25.50
CA SER A 79 38.07 2.22 25.68
C SER A 79 38.61 2.16 27.11
N LEU A 80 38.51 3.28 27.86
CA LEU A 80 38.91 3.39 29.26
C LEU A 80 37.78 3.06 30.26
N LYS A 81 36.57 2.72 29.78
CA LYS A 81 35.35 2.39 30.56
C LYS A 81 34.92 3.41 31.63
N GLN A 82 35.40 4.66 31.54
CA GLN A 82 35.09 5.72 32.51
C GLN A 82 33.81 6.49 32.17
N ASN A 83 33.59 6.77 30.88
CA ASN A 83 32.44 7.55 30.40
C ASN A 83 31.58 6.70 29.47
N VAL A 84 30.27 6.77 29.68
CA VAL A 84 29.29 6.09 28.85
C VAL A 84 28.47 7.12 28.09
N LYS A 85 28.53 7.03 26.76
CA LYS A 85 27.67 7.80 25.86
C LYS A 85 26.32 7.10 25.79
N VAL A 86 25.29 7.81 26.23
CA VAL A 86 23.89 7.39 26.13
C VAL A 86 23.29 8.08 24.92
N TYR A 87 22.79 7.32 23.96
CA TYR A 87 22.20 7.84 22.74
C TYR A 87 20.96 7.05 22.34
N ARG A 88 20.12 7.64 21.50
CA ARG A 88 19.01 6.98 20.84
C ARG A 88 19.18 7.08 19.34
N VAL A 89 18.81 6.04 18.62
CA VAL A 89 18.73 6.08 17.16
C VAL A 89 17.33 6.53 16.77
N GLN A 90 17.26 7.52 15.89
CA GLN A 90 16.01 7.99 15.31
C GLN A 90 15.54 6.98 14.25
N GLU A 91 14.34 6.43 14.39
CA GLU A 91 13.84 5.39 13.48
C GLU A 91 13.30 5.96 12.15
N SER A 92 12.83 7.20 12.15
CA SER A 92 12.19 7.84 11.00
C SER A 92 12.55 9.31 10.89
N ASP A 93 12.49 9.85 9.67
CA ASP A 93 12.64 11.29 9.45
C ASP A 93 11.56 12.10 10.19
N GLY A 94 11.93 13.31 10.57
CA GLY A 94 11.02 14.33 11.06
C GLY A 94 10.13 14.89 9.94
N VAL A 95 9.22 15.78 10.32
CA VAL A 95 8.20 16.34 9.41
C VAL A 95 8.83 17.02 8.18
N ILE A 96 9.95 17.72 8.34
CA ILE A 96 10.61 18.42 7.24
C ILE A 96 11.20 17.43 6.22
N GLY A 97 11.96 16.43 6.66
CA GLY A 97 12.53 15.40 5.77
C GLY A 97 11.45 14.55 5.09
N THR A 98 10.38 14.23 5.82
CA THR A 98 9.22 13.53 5.24
C THR A 98 8.52 14.37 4.16
N SER A 99 8.42 15.69 4.35
CA SER A 99 7.81 16.60 3.36
C SER A 99 8.64 16.68 2.07
N GLU A 100 9.97 16.74 2.18
CA GLU A 100 10.87 16.68 1.03
C GLU A 100 10.71 15.36 0.25
N THR A 101 10.67 14.25 0.99
CA THR A 101 10.45 12.91 0.41
C THR A 101 9.11 12.85 -0.33
N ALA A 102 8.04 13.40 0.25
CA ALA A 102 6.73 13.46 -0.40
C ALA A 102 6.79 14.22 -1.74
N VAL A 103 7.46 15.38 -1.79
CA VAL A 103 7.62 16.16 -3.04
C VAL A 103 8.40 15.38 -4.10
N LYS A 104 9.50 14.72 -3.71
CA LYS A 104 10.29 13.88 -4.64
C LYS A 104 9.45 12.74 -5.22
N ILE A 105 8.65 12.09 -4.39
CA ILE A 105 7.72 11.05 -4.82
C ILE A 105 6.69 11.64 -5.80
N CYS A 106 6.04 12.75 -5.45
CA CYS A 106 5.05 13.40 -6.32
C CYS A 106 5.63 13.73 -7.71
N ILE A 107 6.84 14.33 -7.76
CA ILE A 107 7.51 14.66 -9.03
C ILE A 107 7.80 13.40 -9.85
N GLY A 108 8.32 12.34 -9.21
CA GLY A 108 8.56 11.06 -9.88
C GLY A 108 7.28 10.41 -10.42
N LEU A 109 6.15 10.59 -9.73
CA LEU A 109 4.87 10.03 -10.12
C LEU A 109 4.18 10.79 -11.27
N ILE A 110 4.44 12.08 -11.47
CA ILE A 110 3.77 12.87 -12.52
C ILE A 110 3.90 12.24 -13.91
N GLY A 111 5.13 11.84 -14.30
CA GLY A 111 5.38 11.29 -15.64
C GLY A 111 4.64 9.99 -15.90
N ILE A 112 4.77 9.03 -14.98
CA ILE A 112 4.11 7.73 -15.08
C ILE A 112 2.58 7.87 -14.98
N MET A 113 2.07 8.72 -14.10
CA MET A 113 0.62 8.97 -13.98
C MET A 113 0.04 9.63 -15.22
N THR A 114 0.74 10.61 -15.80
CA THR A 114 0.29 11.27 -17.03
C THR A 114 0.21 10.26 -18.19
N LEU A 115 1.21 9.38 -18.32
CA LEU A 115 1.23 8.34 -19.35
C LEU A 115 0.05 7.36 -19.18
N PHE A 116 -0.11 6.77 -18.00
CA PHE A 116 -1.15 5.77 -17.76
C PHE A 116 -2.55 6.38 -17.80
N MET A 117 -2.77 7.57 -17.22
CA MET A 117 -4.05 8.26 -17.34
C MET A 117 -4.35 8.64 -18.80
N GLY A 118 -3.32 8.98 -19.58
CA GLY A 118 -3.42 9.19 -21.02
C GLY A 118 -3.92 7.94 -21.75
N PHE A 119 -3.24 6.80 -21.59
CA PHE A 119 -3.67 5.53 -22.20
C PHE A 119 -5.09 5.13 -21.80
N MET A 120 -5.43 5.29 -20.52
CA MET A 120 -6.75 4.97 -20.02
C MET A 120 -7.83 5.91 -20.58
N SER A 121 -7.55 7.20 -20.72
CA SER A 121 -8.48 8.14 -21.35
C SER A 121 -8.74 7.76 -22.80
N ILE A 122 -7.72 7.31 -23.53
CA ILE A 122 -7.93 6.88 -24.91
C ILE A 122 -8.65 5.52 -24.95
N ALA A 123 -8.36 4.56 -24.06
CA ALA A 123 -9.10 3.29 -23.95
C ALA A 123 -10.59 3.50 -23.59
N GLU A 124 -10.90 4.50 -22.77
CA GLU A 124 -12.27 4.93 -22.45
C GLU A 124 -12.95 5.48 -23.71
N LYS A 125 -12.30 6.41 -24.42
CA LYS A 125 -12.82 7.01 -25.67
C LYS A 125 -12.97 6.02 -26.81
N ALA A 126 -12.06 5.04 -26.92
CA ALA A 126 -12.11 3.96 -27.90
C ALA A 126 -13.17 2.89 -27.58
N GLY A 127 -13.89 3.02 -26.45
CA GLY A 127 -14.96 2.09 -26.07
C GLY A 127 -14.48 0.75 -25.50
N GLY A 128 -13.16 0.53 -25.36
CA GLY A 128 -12.60 -0.69 -24.79
C GLY A 128 -13.06 -0.92 -23.34
N ILE A 129 -13.18 0.16 -22.56
CA ILE A 129 -13.71 0.10 -21.19
C ILE A 129 -15.19 -0.28 -21.18
N ASN A 130 -15.98 0.22 -22.13
CA ASN A 130 -17.39 -0.14 -22.24
C ASN A 130 -17.57 -1.62 -22.61
N LEU A 131 -16.70 -2.14 -23.48
CA LEU A 131 -16.69 -3.57 -23.83
C LEU A 131 -16.35 -4.44 -22.62
N LEU A 132 -15.27 -4.13 -21.91
CA LEU A 132 -14.85 -4.90 -20.73
C LEU A 132 -15.88 -4.76 -19.59
N SER A 133 -16.48 -3.58 -19.43
CA SER A 133 -17.56 -3.35 -18.48
C SER A 133 -18.77 -4.24 -18.79
N ARG A 134 -19.19 -4.36 -20.06
CA ARG A 134 -20.27 -5.26 -20.47
C ARG A 134 -19.96 -6.73 -20.18
N PHE A 135 -18.72 -7.16 -20.35
CA PHE A 135 -18.31 -8.53 -20.02
C PHE A 135 -18.43 -8.80 -18.51
N ILE A 136 -18.05 -7.85 -17.67
CA ILE A 136 -18.05 -8.00 -16.19
C ILE A 136 -19.41 -7.62 -15.58
N GLN A 137 -20.28 -6.92 -16.30
CA GLN A 137 -21.59 -6.47 -15.86
C GLN A 137 -22.48 -7.58 -15.27
N PRO A 138 -22.52 -8.82 -15.78
CA PRO A 138 -23.30 -9.90 -15.16
C PRO A 138 -22.86 -10.22 -13.73
N PHE A 139 -21.56 -10.13 -13.45
CA PHE A 139 -21.00 -10.31 -12.11
C PHE A 139 -21.27 -9.07 -11.24
N PHE A 140 -20.91 -7.89 -11.73
CA PHE A 140 -21.06 -6.63 -10.98
C PHE A 140 -22.52 -6.27 -10.68
N SER A 141 -23.47 -6.53 -11.58
CA SER A 141 -24.89 -6.30 -11.31
C SER A 141 -25.48 -7.18 -10.20
N LYS A 142 -24.81 -8.28 -9.85
CA LYS A 142 -25.20 -9.15 -8.74
C LYS A 142 -24.51 -8.76 -7.43
N LEU A 143 -23.27 -8.27 -7.52
CA LEU A 143 -22.48 -7.81 -6.38
C LEU A 143 -22.84 -6.38 -5.95
N PHE A 144 -23.32 -5.56 -6.88
CA PHE A 144 -23.76 -4.18 -6.67
C PHE A 144 -25.22 -4.02 -7.15
N PRO A 145 -26.19 -4.56 -6.41
CA PRO A 145 -27.59 -4.59 -6.85
C PRO A 145 -28.23 -3.19 -6.96
N ASP A 146 -27.70 -2.20 -6.25
CA ASP A 146 -28.25 -0.84 -6.18
C ASP A 146 -27.81 0.04 -7.36
N ILE A 147 -26.87 -0.42 -8.20
CA ILE A 147 -26.34 0.34 -9.33
C ILE A 147 -27.17 0.04 -10.59
N PRO A 148 -27.78 1.05 -11.24
CA PRO A 148 -28.51 0.85 -12.50
C PRO A 148 -27.64 0.22 -13.59
N LYS A 149 -28.26 -0.60 -14.44
CA LYS A 149 -27.57 -1.15 -15.62
C LYS A 149 -27.01 -0.01 -16.47
N ASN A 150 -25.79 -0.18 -16.98
CA ASN A 150 -25.08 0.79 -17.82
C ASN A 150 -24.69 2.12 -17.13
N HIS A 151 -24.79 2.22 -15.81
CA HIS A 151 -24.28 3.38 -15.09
C HIS A 151 -22.73 3.45 -15.20
N PRO A 152 -22.13 4.64 -15.43
CA PRO A 152 -20.68 4.79 -15.61
C PRO A 152 -19.83 4.33 -14.41
N ALA A 153 -20.44 4.24 -13.21
CA ALA A 153 -19.78 3.69 -12.02
C ALA A 153 -19.13 2.32 -12.27
N PHE A 154 -19.76 1.45 -13.07
CA PHE A 154 -19.15 0.14 -13.38
C PHE A 154 -17.84 0.27 -14.15
N GLY A 155 -17.75 1.21 -15.10
CA GLY A 155 -16.52 1.49 -15.83
C GLY A 155 -15.42 2.02 -14.92
N HIS A 156 -15.73 2.99 -14.06
CA HIS A 156 -14.75 3.56 -13.12
C HIS A 156 -14.28 2.54 -12.06
N MET A 157 -15.18 1.74 -11.49
CA MET A 157 -14.79 0.66 -10.57
C MET A 157 -13.91 -0.38 -11.26
N LEU A 158 -14.26 -0.77 -12.48
CA LEU A 158 -13.46 -1.69 -13.27
C LEU A 158 -12.05 -1.14 -13.52
N MET A 159 -11.92 0.13 -13.92
CA MET A 159 -10.61 0.78 -14.07
C MET A 159 -9.78 0.73 -12.78
N ASN A 160 -10.41 1.03 -11.64
CA ASN A 160 -9.75 0.98 -10.34
C ASN A 160 -9.25 -0.44 -9.99
N PHE A 161 -10.12 -1.45 -10.13
CA PHE A 161 -9.73 -2.84 -9.88
C PHE A 161 -8.65 -3.33 -10.85
N SER A 162 -8.72 -2.95 -12.12
CA SER A 162 -7.68 -3.29 -13.11
C SER A 162 -6.34 -2.65 -12.77
N ALA A 163 -6.31 -1.38 -12.34
CA ALA A 163 -5.08 -0.71 -11.94
C ALA A 163 -4.44 -1.38 -10.72
N ASN A 164 -5.22 -1.73 -9.69
CA ASN A 164 -4.75 -2.51 -8.55
C ASN A 164 -4.25 -3.91 -8.97
N LEU A 165 -4.99 -4.61 -9.83
CA LEU A 165 -4.63 -5.95 -10.29
C LEU A 165 -3.27 -5.97 -11.02
N LEU A 166 -2.97 -4.92 -11.78
CA LEU A 166 -1.73 -4.75 -12.52
C LEU A 166 -0.57 -4.16 -11.67
N GLY A 167 -0.80 -3.89 -10.37
CA GLY A 167 0.21 -3.29 -9.49
C GLY A 167 0.54 -1.83 -9.83
N LEU A 168 -0.36 -1.14 -10.54
CA LEU A 168 -0.29 0.28 -10.88
C LEU A 168 -0.98 1.13 -9.80
N ASP A 169 -0.61 0.91 -8.53
CA ASP A 169 -1.32 1.44 -7.35
C ASP A 169 -1.48 2.96 -7.36
N ASN A 170 -0.47 3.66 -7.88
CA ASN A 170 -0.49 5.11 -8.02
C ASN A 170 -1.62 5.57 -8.98
N ALA A 171 -1.92 4.79 -10.02
CA ALA A 171 -3.00 5.07 -10.97
C ALA A 171 -4.37 4.62 -10.42
N ALA A 172 -4.41 3.66 -9.50
CA ALA A 172 -5.67 3.16 -8.96
C ALA A 172 -6.41 4.22 -8.14
N THR A 173 -5.69 5.03 -7.36
CA THR A 173 -6.28 6.06 -6.49
C THR A 173 -7.17 7.08 -7.23
N PRO A 174 -6.73 7.74 -8.31
CA PRO A 174 -7.60 8.66 -9.06
C PRO A 174 -8.84 7.97 -9.66
N PHE A 175 -8.71 6.73 -10.14
CA PHE A 175 -9.87 5.96 -10.59
C PHE A 175 -10.81 5.59 -9.44
N GLY A 176 -10.26 5.32 -8.25
CA GLY A 176 -11.03 5.04 -7.05
C GLY A 176 -11.86 6.24 -6.60
N LEU A 177 -11.29 7.45 -6.66
CA LEU A 177 -12.02 8.69 -6.39
C LEU A 177 -13.12 8.92 -7.43
N LYS A 178 -12.83 8.75 -8.73
CA LYS A 178 -13.85 8.88 -9.80
C LYS A 178 -14.98 7.85 -9.65
N ALA A 179 -14.65 6.62 -9.23
CA ALA A 179 -15.62 5.59 -8.91
C ALA A 179 -16.49 5.99 -7.71
N MET A 180 -15.87 6.47 -6.62
CA MET A 180 -16.60 6.96 -5.44
C MET A 180 -17.52 8.14 -5.76
N GLU A 181 -17.08 9.10 -6.56
CA GLU A 181 -17.90 10.22 -7.05
C GLU A 181 -19.11 9.69 -7.83
N SER A 182 -18.90 8.71 -8.71
CA SER A 182 -19.98 8.09 -9.49
C SER A 182 -20.95 7.29 -8.63
N LEU A 183 -20.48 6.61 -7.59
CA LEU A 183 -21.35 5.93 -6.63
C LEU A 183 -22.10 6.94 -5.74
N GLN A 184 -21.48 8.09 -5.47
CA GLN A 184 -22.07 9.14 -4.67
C GLN A 184 -23.23 9.83 -5.39
N THR A 185 -23.27 9.88 -6.74
CA THR A 185 -24.44 10.40 -7.47
C THR A 185 -25.70 9.59 -7.18
N LEU A 186 -25.55 8.27 -7.05
CA LEU A 186 -26.61 7.31 -6.75
C LEU A 186 -26.98 7.25 -5.26
N ASN A 187 -26.15 7.82 -4.38
CA ASN A 187 -26.37 7.75 -2.95
C ASN A 187 -27.53 8.68 -2.51
N PRO A 188 -28.62 8.15 -1.92
CA PRO A 188 -29.72 8.97 -1.42
C PRO A 188 -29.33 9.84 -0.22
N ASN A 189 -28.38 9.38 0.60
CA ASN A 189 -27.90 10.10 1.79
C ASN A 189 -26.43 10.48 1.61
N LYS A 190 -26.16 11.73 1.25
CA LYS A 190 -24.80 12.18 0.91
C LYS A 190 -23.80 12.10 2.07
N ASP A 191 -24.28 12.11 3.31
CA ASP A 191 -23.42 12.10 4.51
C ASP A 191 -23.14 10.69 5.04
N THR A 192 -23.75 9.64 4.47
CA THR A 192 -23.57 8.25 4.89
C THR A 192 -23.17 7.39 3.70
N ALA A 193 -22.17 6.51 3.87
CA ALA A 193 -21.74 5.62 2.80
C ALA A 193 -22.87 4.65 2.39
N SER A 194 -23.12 4.53 1.09
CA SER A 194 -24.07 3.55 0.54
C SER A 194 -23.48 2.14 0.55
N ASN A 195 -24.34 1.11 0.44
CA ASN A 195 -23.89 -0.28 0.34
C ASN A 195 -22.89 -0.49 -0.82
N SER A 196 -23.14 0.14 -1.96
CA SER A 196 -22.25 0.08 -3.11
C SER A 196 -20.89 0.71 -2.83
N GLN A 197 -20.84 1.84 -2.11
CA GLN A 197 -19.58 2.47 -1.70
C GLN A 197 -18.82 1.60 -0.69
N ILE A 198 -19.51 0.99 0.27
CA ILE A 198 -18.90 0.08 1.25
C ILE A 198 -18.30 -1.15 0.55
N MET A 199 -19.07 -1.81 -0.32
CA MET A 199 -18.59 -2.97 -1.09
C MET A 199 -17.38 -2.60 -1.94
N PHE A 200 -17.46 -1.50 -2.70
CA PHE A 200 -16.36 -1.03 -3.53
C PHE A 200 -15.09 -0.76 -2.70
N LEU A 201 -15.23 -0.05 -1.57
CA LEU A 201 -14.11 0.27 -0.70
C LEU A 201 -13.46 -0.99 -0.09
N CYS A 202 -14.27 -1.94 0.38
CA CYS A 202 -13.76 -3.17 0.97
C CYS A 202 -13.03 -4.04 -0.06
N LEU A 203 -13.56 -4.15 -1.29
CA LEU A 203 -12.87 -4.86 -2.38
C LEU A 203 -11.60 -4.14 -2.81
N HIS A 204 -11.62 -2.80 -2.88
CA HIS A 204 -10.44 -2.00 -3.20
C HIS A 204 -9.35 -2.16 -2.13
N ALA A 205 -9.73 -2.12 -0.86
CA ALA A 205 -8.82 -2.34 0.27
C ALA A 205 -8.28 -3.78 0.32
N GLY A 206 -9.03 -4.77 -0.19
CA GLY A 206 -8.54 -6.13 -0.41
C GLY A 206 -7.36 -6.18 -1.38
N GLY A 207 -7.23 -5.18 -2.25
CA GLY A 207 -6.00 -4.87 -2.97
C GLY A 207 -5.49 -6.00 -3.85
N MET A 208 -6.40 -6.80 -4.43
CA MET A 208 -6.05 -7.92 -5.29
C MET A 208 -4.99 -7.50 -6.31
N THR A 209 -3.79 -8.06 -6.17
CA THR A 209 -2.63 -7.70 -7.00
C THR A 209 -2.12 -8.98 -7.66
N LEU A 210 -2.14 -9.03 -8.99
CA LEU A 210 -1.64 -10.19 -9.72
C LEU A 210 -0.12 -10.20 -9.72
N ILE A 211 0.54 -9.05 -9.87
CA ILE A 211 2.00 -8.94 -9.84
C ILE A 211 2.37 -7.68 -9.05
N PRO A 212 3.10 -7.80 -7.93
CA PRO A 212 3.47 -6.64 -7.10
C PRO A 212 4.69 -5.92 -7.68
N VAL A 213 4.63 -5.48 -8.95
CA VAL A 213 5.75 -4.90 -9.71
C VAL A 213 6.39 -3.73 -8.95
N SER A 214 5.56 -2.83 -8.40
CA SER A 214 6.03 -1.67 -7.65
C SER A 214 6.87 -2.06 -6.42
N ILE A 215 6.46 -3.09 -5.67
CA ILE A 215 7.20 -3.56 -4.49
C ILE A 215 8.47 -4.33 -4.90
N ILE A 216 8.41 -5.12 -5.98
CA ILE A 216 9.59 -5.80 -6.54
C ILE A 216 10.64 -4.76 -6.96
N ALA A 217 10.24 -3.68 -7.64
CA ALA A 217 11.11 -2.60 -8.06
C ALA A 217 11.76 -1.88 -6.86
N ILE A 218 10.99 -1.57 -5.81
CA ILE A 218 11.52 -0.99 -4.57
C ILE A 218 12.55 -1.93 -3.93
N ARG A 219 12.22 -3.22 -3.77
CA ARG A 219 13.14 -4.23 -3.21
C ARG A 219 14.43 -4.33 -4.01
N ALA A 220 14.34 -4.32 -5.33
CA ALA A 220 15.51 -4.34 -6.21
C ALA A 220 16.37 -3.07 -6.03
N SER A 221 15.75 -1.88 -5.99
CA SER A 221 16.47 -0.61 -5.79
C SER A 221 17.18 -0.51 -4.43
N MET A 222 16.66 -1.20 -3.41
CA MET A 222 17.25 -1.29 -2.08
C MET A 222 18.28 -2.43 -1.92
N GLY A 223 18.67 -3.10 -3.01
CA GLY A 223 19.71 -4.13 -3.00
C GLY A 223 19.26 -5.50 -2.47
N SER A 224 17.95 -5.80 -2.49
CA SER A 224 17.45 -7.12 -2.11
C SER A 224 18.03 -8.21 -3.01
N LYS A 225 18.62 -9.26 -2.42
CA LYS A 225 19.15 -10.43 -3.17
C LYS A 225 18.05 -11.21 -3.90
N THR A 226 16.84 -11.21 -3.35
CA THR A 226 15.67 -11.85 -3.94
C THR A 226 14.46 -10.90 -3.96
N PRO A 227 14.39 -9.96 -4.91
CA PRO A 227 13.29 -8.99 -5.00
C PRO A 227 11.93 -9.65 -5.27
N THR A 228 11.91 -10.77 -5.98
CA THR A 228 10.72 -11.45 -6.50
C THR A 228 10.10 -12.49 -5.56
N ASP A 229 10.79 -12.91 -4.49
CA ASP A 229 10.30 -13.92 -3.53
C ASP A 229 8.96 -13.54 -2.86
N ILE A 230 8.59 -12.26 -2.88
CA ILE A 230 7.31 -11.76 -2.35
C ILE A 230 6.12 -12.01 -3.28
N PHE A 231 6.36 -12.34 -4.55
CA PHE A 231 5.33 -12.41 -5.57
C PHE A 231 4.22 -13.39 -5.16
N LEU A 232 4.56 -14.65 -4.91
CA LEU A 232 3.58 -15.69 -4.62
C LEU A 232 2.81 -15.41 -3.30
N PRO A 233 3.47 -15.08 -2.17
CA PRO A 233 2.76 -14.70 -0.94
C PRO A 233 1.81 -13.51 -1.12
N CYS A 234 2.23 -12.46 -1.85
CA CYS A 234 1.39 -11.29 -2.08
C CYS A 234 0.14 -11.62 -2.90
N MET A 235 0.27 -12.41 -3.97
CA MET A 235 -0.87 -12.81 -4.79
C MET A 235 -1.89 -13.62 -3.98
N ILE A 236 -1.43 -14.61 -3.20
CA ILE A 236 -2.31 -15.44 -2.37
C ILE A 236 -2.97 -14.60 -1.27
N ALA A 237 -2.20 -13.76 -0.57
CA ALA A 237 -2.69 -12.95 0.53
C ALA A 237 -3.74 -11.92 0.06
N THR A 238 -3.48 -11.22 -1.04
CA THR A 238 -4.43 -10.22 -1.58
C THR A 238 -5.66 -10.85 -2.19
N PHE A 239 -5.54 -12.03 -2.81
CA PHE A 239 -6.69 -12.81 -3.25
C PHE A 239 -7.56 -13.25 -2.06
N ALA A 240 -6.95 -13.83 -1.02
CA ALA A 240 -7.66 -14.24 0.19
C ALA A 240 -8.32 -13.05 0.90
N ALA A 241 -7.65 -11.90 0.98
CA ALA A 241 -8.21 -10.67 1.55
C ALA A 241 -9.42 -10.17 0.75
N THR A 242 -9.32 -10.17 -0.58
CA THR A 242 -10.43 -9.76 -1.47
C THR A 242 -11.62 -10.71 -1.36
N MET A 243 -11.38 -12.01 -1.26
CA MET A 243 -12.42 -13.01 -1.03
C MET A 243 -13.09 -12.83 0.33
N ALA A 244 -12.30 -12.64 1.40
CA ALA A 244 -12.82 -12.37 2.73
C ALA A 244 -13.67 -11.09 2.76
N ALA A 245 -13.19 -10.00 2.15
CA ALA A 245 -13.93 -8.75 2.03
C ALA A 245 -15.26 -8.94 1.29
N MET A 246 -15.24 -9.61 0.14
CA MET A 246 -16.45 -9.90 -0.65
C MET A 246 -17.46 -10.70 0.17
N ILE A 247 -17.01 -11.78 0.83
CA ILE A 247 -17.88 -12.67 1.62
C ILE A 247 -18.48 -11.92 2.80
N ILE A 248 -17.65 -11.25 3.62
CA ILE A 248 -18.11 -10.56 4.83
C ILE A 248 -19.11 -9.46 4.49
N VAL A 249 -18.80 -8.62 3.50
CA VAL A 249 -19.70 -7.53 3.10
C VAL A 249 -20.98 -8.07 2.48
N SER A 250 -20.88 -9.12 1.65
CA SER A 250 -22.08 -9.74 1.04
C SER A 250 -23.00 -10.37 2.09
N LEU A 251 -22.46 -11.00 3.13
CA LEU A 251 -23.24 -11.52 4.25
C LEU A 251 -24.00 -10.39 4.98
N TYR A 252 -23.31 -9.29 5.27
CA TYR A 252 -23.92 -8.14 5.95
C TYR A 252 -24.98 -7.44 5.09
N GLN A 253 -24.70 -7.24 3.80
CA GLN A 253 -25.61 -6.63 2.83
C GLN A 253 -26.68 -7.60 2.29
N LYS A 254 -26.67 -8.87 2.74
CA LYS A 254 -27.58 -9.95 2.31
C LYS A 254 -27.54 -10.21 0.80
N ILE A 255 -26.36 -10.05 0.18
CA ILE A 255 -26.11 -10.39 -1.21
C ILE A 255 -25.90 -11.90 -1.32
N ASN A 256 -26.69 -12.55 -2.18
CA ASN A 256 -26.59 -13.99 -2.41
C ASN A 256 -25.43 -14.32 -3.37
N LEU A 257 -24.28 -14.70 -2.80
CA LEU A 257 -23.09 -15.14 -3.55
C LEU A 257 -23.24 -16.53 -4.20
N LEU A 258 -24.25 -17.31 -3.81
CA LEU A 258 -24.49 -18.65 -4.37
C LEU A 258 -25.23 -18.61 -5.72
N ARG A 259 -25.48 -17.42 -6.26
CA ARG A 259 -26.04 -17.28 -7.61
C ARG A 259 -25.06 -17.92 -8.62
N PRO A 260 -25.56 -18.73 -9.58
CA PRO A 260 -24.69 -19.43 -10.54
C PRO A 260 -23.71 -18.51 -11.27
N VAL A 261 -24.13 -17.29 -11.60
CA VAL A 261 -23.26 -16.28 -12.23
C VAL A 261 -22.11 -15.88 -11.30
N VAL A 262 -22.38 -15.64 -10.02
CA VAL A 262 -21.34 -15.23 -9.07
C VAL A 262 -20.37 -16.40 -8.83
N ILE A 263 -20.89 -17.61 -8.63
CA ILE A 263 -20.07 -18.83 -8.50
C ILE A 263 -19.22 -19.06 -9.75
N ALA A 264 -19.77 -18.90 -10.96
CA ALA A 264 -19.03 -19.10 -12.20
C ALA A 264 -17.85 -18.13 -12.33
N TYR A 265 -18.05 -16.84 -12.02
CA TYR A 265 -16.99 -15.84 -12.09
C TYR A 265 -15.94 -16.03 -10.99
N VAL A 266 -16.40 -16.14 -9.74
CA VAL A 266 -15.49 -16.30 -8.59
C VAL A 266 -14.74 -17.63 -8.69
N GLY A 267 -15.43 -18.72 -9.02
CA GLY A 267 -14.83 -20.04 -9.22
C GLY A 267 -13.88 -20.06 -10.41
N GLY A 268 -14.23 -19.42 -11.53
CA GLY A 268 -13.36 -19.28 -12.70
C GLY A 268 -12.08 -18.51 -12.38
N ILE A 269 -12.18 -17.35 -11.74
CA ILE A 269 -11.03 -16.55 -11.31
C ILE A 269 -10.18 -17.33 -10.29
N SER A 270 -10.82 -17.99 -9.32
CA SER A 270 -10.13 -18.84 -8.33
C SER A 270 -9.34 -19.96 -9.00
N ALA A 271 -9.93 -20.61 -10.01
CA ALA A 271 -9.28 -21.68 -10.76
C ALA A 271 -8.08 -21.17 -11.56
N VAL A 272 -8.22 -20.03 -12.25
CA VAL A 272 -7.10 -19.40 -12.98
C VAL A 272 -5.96 -19.04 -12.03
N ILE A 273 -6.25 -18.48 -10.86
CA ILE A 273 -5.22 -18.13 -9.86
C ILE A 273 -4.59 -19.39 -9.27
N ALA A 274 -5.37 -20.41 -8.95
CA ALA A 274 -4.83 -21.67 -8.45
C ALA A 274 -3.91 -22.34 -9.48
N LEU A 275 -4.29 -22.35 -10.76
CA LEU A 275 -3.45 -22.85 -11.85
C LEU A 275 -2.18 -22.02 -12.00
N LEU A 276 -2.29 -20.69 -11.93
CA LEU A 276 -1.13 -19.80 -11.97
C LEU A 276 -0.20 -20.04 -10.77
N VAL A 277 -0.73 -20.20 -9.56
CA VAL A 277 0.05 -20.56 -8.36
C VAL A 277 0.79 -21.87 -8.57
N VAL A 278 0.10 -22.92 -9.04
CA VAL A 278 0.71 -24.23 -9.31
C VAL A 278 1.83 -24.11 -10.35
N TYR A 279 1.60 -23.37 -11.43
CA TYR A 279 2.61 -23.11 -12.45
C TYR A 279 3.82 -22.37 -11.88
N LEU A 280 3.60 -21.30 -11.11
CA LEU A 280 4.69 -20.49 -10.55
C LEU A 280 5.52 -21.24 -9.49
N VAL A 281 4.92 -22.16 -8.73
CA VAL A 281 5.64 -23.00 -7.75
C VAL A 281 6.56 -24.01 -8.44
N GLN A 282 6.30 -24.35 -9.71
CA GLN A 282 7.15 -25.26 -10.49
C GLN A 282 8.35 -24.55 -11.13
N LEU A 283 8.36 -23.22 -11.18
CA LEU A 283 9.44 -22.44 -11.79
C LEU A 283 10.64 -22.30 -10.85
N SER A 284 11.84 -22.30 -11.44
CA SER A 284 13.07 -21.88 -10.77
C SER A 284 13.07 -20.37 -10.50
N LYS A 285 13.99 -19.89 -9.65
CA LYS A 285 14.09 -18.46 -9.30
C LYS A 285 14.36 -17.58 -10.53
N ASP A 286 15.18 -18.04 -11.45
CA ASP A 286 15.55 -17.29 -12.66
C ASP A 286 14.38 -17.24 -13.66
N GLU A 287 13.62 -18.33 -13.77
CA GLU A 287 12.40 -18.39 -14.58
C GLU A 287 11.29 -17.51 -14.00
N LEU A 288 11.14 -17.46 -12.68
CA LEU A 288 10.16 -16.60 -12.01
C LEU A 288 10.48 -15.11 -12.23
N ASP A 289 11.76 -14.72 -12.14
CA ASP A 289 12.21 -13.36 -12.45
C ASP A 289 11.99 -13.00 -13.92
N THR A 290 12.30 -13.93 -14.83
CA THR A 290 12.04 -13.77 -16.26
C THR A 290 10.55 -13.63 -16.55
N PHE A 291 9.71 -14.49 -15.97
CA PHE A 291 8.25 -14.42 -16.11
C PHE A 291 7.70 -13.09 -15.59
N SER A 292 8.16 -12.62 -14.43
CA SER A 292 7.74 -11.34 -13.87
C SER A 292 8.10 -10.17 -14.79
N LYS A 293 9.33 -10.15 -15.33
CA LYS A 293 9.78 -9.13 -16.28
C LYS A 293 9.02 -9.18 -17.60
N VAL A 294 8.85 -10.36 -18.17
CA VAL A 294 8.13 -10.56 -19.44
C VAL A 294 6.66 -10.20 -19.29
N LEU A 295 5.99 -10.61 -18.21
CA LEU A 295 4.59 -10.30 -18.00
C LEU A 295 4.39 -8.80 -17.73
N SER A 296 5.22 -8.19 -16.88
CA SER A 296 5.16 -6.75 -16.58
C SER A 296 5.46 -5.89 -17.82
N ASN A 297 6.60 -6.11 -18.46
CA ASN A 297 7.01 -5.30 -19.62
C ASN A 297 6.20 -5.66 -20.87
N GLY A 298 5.83 -6.94 -21.01
CA GLY A 298 4.98 -7.43 -22.08
C GLY A 298 3.59 -6.82 -22.02
N LEU A 299 2.95 -6.71 -20.85
CA LEU A 299 1.65 -6.03 -20.72
C LEU A 299 1.73 -4.55 -21.09
N ILE A 300 2.80 -3.86 -20.68
CA ILE A 300 3.06 -2.47 -21.07
C ILE A 300 3.24 -2.37 -22.60
N LEU A 301 4.08 -3.24 -23.18
CA LEU A 301 4.39 -3.24 -24.60
C LEU A 301 3.22 -3.71 -25.46
N PHE A 302 2.38 -4.64 -25.03
CA PHE A 302 1.21 -5.11 -25.78
C PHE A 302 0.17 -4.00 -25.99
N TYR A 303 0.15 -3.01 -25.09
CA TYR A 303 -0.65 -1.80 -25.22
C TYR A 303 -0.19 -0.91 -26.41
N PHE A 304 1.07 -0.98 -26.84
CA PHE A 304 1.61 -0.12 -27.90
C PHE A 304 1.24 -0.57 -29.34
N PRO A 305 1.36 -1.85 -29.76
CA PRO A 305 0.99 -2.28 -31.11
C PRO A 305 -0.51 -2.32 -31.38
N GLY A 306 -1.32 -2.64 -30.37
CA GLY A 306 -2.79 -2.65 -30.50
C GLY A 306 -3.37 -1.28 -30.89
N TYR A 307 -2.61 -0.20 -30.64
CA TYR A 307 -2.96 1.16 -31.03
C TYR A 307 -2.74 1.46 -32.51
N SER A 308 -1.66 0.96 -33.10
CA SER A 308 -1.33 1.26 -34.50
C SER A 308 -2.33 0.68 -35.49
N SER A 309 -2.98 -0.43 -35.15
CA SER A 309 -4.01 -1.08 -35.98
C SER A 309 -5.42 -0.54 -35.74
N TRP A 310 -5.74 -0.06 -34.54
CA TRP A 310 -7.05 0.51 -34.21
C TRP A 310 -7.20 2.00 -34.55
N SER A 311 -6.10 2.73 -34.78
CA SER A 311 -6.13 4.14 -35.19
C SER A 311 -6.34 4.32 -36.72
N CYS A 312 -6.36 3.22 -37.48
CA CYS A 312 -6.49 3.20 -38.95
C CYS A 312 -7.85 2.67 -39.45
N LEU A 313 -8.83 2.48 -38.56
CA LEU A 313 -10.22 2.13 -38.88
C LEU A 313 -11.16 3.13 -38.20
#